data_AF-A0A920KWA0-F1
#
_entry.id   AF-A0A920KWA0-F1
#
_cell.length_a   1.000
_cell.length_b   1.000
_cell.length_c   1.000
_cell.angle_alpha   90.00
_cell.angle_beta   90.00
_cell.angle_gamma   90.00
#
_symmetry.space_group_name_H-M   'P 1'
#
loop_
_entity.id
_entity.type
_entity.pdbx_description
1 polymer ?
#
loop_
_entity_poly.entity_id
_entity_poly.type
_entity_poly.pdbx_seq_one_letter_code
_entity_poly.pdbx_strand_id
1 'polypeptide(L)'
;MKKSILLIAIFIILQNNNLRSENCILNSGSANDINKYNQCIANQMQMARNQNRMELEYLRNEIIKLKEENFVLKQKLDQIKDTLKNIFLNL
;
A
#
# COMPACT_ATOMS: atom_id res chain seq x y z
N MET A 1 2.42 -15.47 -29.81
CA MET A 1 1.64 -14.24 -30.07
C MET A 1 0.79 -13.78 -28.89
N LYS A 2 -0.06 -14.62 -28.26
CA LYS A 2 -0.97 -14.18 -27.17
C LYS A 2 -0.26 -13.61 -25.92
N LYS A 3 0.87 -14.18 -25.49
CA LYS A 3 1.64 -13.69 -24.33
C LYS A 3 2.26 -12.30 -24.55
N SER A 4 2.67 -11.98 -25.78
CA SER A 4 3.27 -10.70 -26.14
C SER A 4 2.26 -9.55 -26.09
N ILE A 5 1.01 -9.81 -26.48
CA ILE A 5 -0.08 -8.82 -26.44
C ILE A 5 -0.45 -8.49 -24.98
N LEU A 6 -0.46 -9.49 -24.10
CA LEU A 6 -0.72 -9.30 -22.68
C LEU A 6 0.34 -8.41 -22.02
N LEU A 7 1.61 -8.62 -22.35
CA LEU A 7 2.72 -7.81 -21.83
C LEU A 7 2.64 -6.35 -22.31
N ILE A 8 2.27 -6.13 -23.57
CA ILE A 8 2.08 -4.78 -24.12
C ILE A 8 0.90 -4.08 -23.43
N ALA A 9 -0.21 -4.79 -23.19
CA ALA A 9 -1.36 -4.22 -22.47
C ALA A 9 -1.00 -3.82 -21.03
N ILE A 10 -0.25 -4.66 -20.31
CA ILE A 10 0.23 -4.35 -18.96
C ILE A 10 1.18 -3.14 -18.99
N PHE A 11 2.05 -3.04 -20.00
CA PHE A 11 2.98 -1.93 -20.15
C PHE A 11 2.28 -0.60 -20.43
N ILE A 12 1.23 -0.60 -21.26
CA ILE A 12 0.39 0.58 -21.54
C ILE A 12 -0.37 1.02 -20.28
N ILE A 13 -0.90 0.07 -19.50
CA ILE A 13 -1.57 0.36 -18.23
C ILE A 13 -0.58 0.94 -17.22
N LEU A 14 0.64 0.40 -17.13
CA LEU A 14 1.71 0.93 -16.26
C LEU A 14 2.16 2.34 -16.69
N GLN A 15 2.27 2.63 -18.00
CA GLN A 15 2.62 3.96 -18.49
C GLN A 15 1.52 5.00 -18.26
N ASN A 16 0.24 4.61 -18.34
CA ASN A 16 -0.88 5.50 -18.01
C ASN A 16 -1.07 5.71 -16.49
N ASN A 17 -0.51 4.83 -15.66
CA ASN A 17 -0.42 5.02 -14.22
C ASN A 17 0.76 5.90 -13.79
N ASN A 18 1.51 6.49 -14.74
CA ASN A 18 2.21 7.72 -14.44
C ASN A 18 1.13 8.75 -14.11
N LEU A 19 0.82 8.84 -12.81
CA LEU A 19 0.33 10.02 -12.15
C LEU A 19 0.93 11.19 -12.90
N ARG A 20 0.10 11.89 -13.68
CA ARG A 20 0.44 13.21 -14.15
C ARG A 20 0.74 13.99 -12.87
N SER A 21 2.02 14.07 -12.53
CA SER A 21 2.56 15.18 -11.78
C SER A 21 2.34 16.37 -12.70
N GLU A 22 1.10 16.86 -12.78
CA GLU A 22 0.79 18.14 -13.37
C GLU A 22 1.59 19.13 -12.55
N ASN A 23 2.75 19.53 -13.06
CA ASN A 23 3.57 20.53 -12.39
C ASN A 23 2.69 21.76 -12.22
N CYS A 24 2.32 22.08 -10.98
CA CYS A 24 1.59 23.30 -10.68
C CYS A 24 2.56 24.45 -10.95
N ILE A 25 2.37 25.15 -12.06
CA ILE A 25 3.23 26.26 -12.48
C ILE A 25 2.43 27.55 -12.38
N LEU A 26 2.99 28.54 -11.70
CA LEU A 26 2.42 29.88 -11.65
C LEU A 26 2.83 30.63 -12.92
N ASN A 27 1.93 30.67 -13.90
CA ASN A 27 2.23 31.23 -15.22
C ASN A 27 2.29 32.77 -15.24
N SER A 28 1.57 33.44 -14.35
CA SER A 28 1.61 34.91 -14.19
C SER A 28 1.07 35.36 -12.82
N GLY A 29 1.16 36.66 -12.54
CA GLY A 29 0.55 37.29 -11.35
C GLY A 29 -0.94 37.61 -11.49
N SER A 30 -1.61 37.18 -12.57
CA SER A 30 -3.04 37.39 -12.72
C SER A 30 -3.83 36.58 -11.68
N ALA A 31 -4.94 37.13 -11.20
CA ALA A 31 -5.80 36.44 -10.23
C ALA A 31 -6.29 35.07 -10.72
N ASN A 32 -6.53 34.94 -12.03
CA ASN A 32 -6.94 33.68 -12.65
C ASN A 32 -5.82 32.63 -12.62
N ASP A 33 -4.58 33.02 -12.91
CA ASP A 33 -3.44 32.10 -12.91
C ASP A 33 -3.05 31.69 -11.49
N ILE A 34 -3.14 32.62 -10.53
CA ILE A 34 -2.98 32.31 -9.10
C ILE A 34 -4.05 31.30 -8.65
N ASN A 35 -5.31 31.50 -9.03
CA ASN A 35 -6.38 30.59 -8.65
C ASN A 35 -6.18 29.18 -9.25
N LYS A 36 -5.79 29.08 -10.53
CA LYS A 36 -5.48 27.80 -11.17
C LYS A 36 -4.31 27.09 -10.49
N TYR A 37 -3.25 27.82 -10.15
CA TYR A 37 -2.10 27.30 -9.42
C TYR A 37 -2.52 26.74 -8.04
N ASN A 38 -3.29 27.51 -7.28
CA ASN A 38 -3.78 27.11 -5.96
C ASN A 38 -4.66 25.86 -6.02
N GLN A 39 -5.55 25.77 -7.01
CA GLN A 39 -6.38 24.59 -7.25
C GLN A 39 -5.52 23.35 -7.57
N CYS A 40 -4.51 23.52 -8.41
CA CYS A 40 -3.56 22.44 -8.73
C CYS A 40 -2.84 21.93 -7.48
N ILE A 41 -2.28 22.83 -6.66
CA ILE A 41 -1.57 22.45 -5.41
C ILE A 41 -2.52 21.75 -4.43
N ALA A 42 -3.74 22.27 -4.26
CA ALA A 42 -4.74 21.66 -3.39
C ALA A 42 -5.08 20.22 -3.83
N ASN A 43 -5.26 20.01 -5.14
CA ASN A 43 -5.52 18.68 -5.71
C ASN A 43 -4.34 17.73 -5.49
N GLN A 44 -3.10 18.18 -5.73
CA GLN A 44 -1.90 17.37 -5.48
C GLN A 44 -1.79 16.96 -4.00
N MET A 45 -2.01 17.91 -3.09
CA MET A 45 -2.00 17.63 -1.65
C MET A 45 -3.09 16.63 -1.26
N GLN A 46 -4.28 16.75 -1.83
CA GLN A 46 -5.38 15.81 -1.55
C GLN A 46 -5.08 14.41 -2.09
N MET A 47 -4.51 14.30 -3.30
CA MET A 47 -4.10 13.02 -3.86
C MET A 47 -3.04 12.34 -2.99
N ALA A 48 -2.01 13.08 -2.58
CA ALA A 48 -0.97 12.55 -1.68
C ALA A 48 -1.56 12.08 -0.33
N ARG A 49 -2.48 12.85 0.25
CA ARG A 49 -3.18 12.45 1.49
C ARG A 49 -3.99 11.17 1.30
N ASN A 50 -4.70 11.04 0.18
CA ASN A 50 -5.49 9.85 -0.12
C ASN A 50 -4.61 8.62 -0.33
N GLN A 51 -3.50 8.77 -1.04
CA GLN A 51 -2.51 7.70 -1.23
C GLN A 51 -1.92 7.23 0.11
N ASN A 52 -1.46 8.18 0.93
CA ASN A 52 -0.92 7.88 2.26
C ASN A 52 -1.97 7.21 3.15
N ARG A 53 -3.25 7.61 3.05
CA ARG A 53 -4.32 6.99 3.83
C ARG A 53 -4.57 5.53 3.41
N MET A 54 -4.59 5.24 2.12
CA MET A 54 -4.74 3.87 1.62
C MET A 54 -3.56 2.98 2.05
N GLU A 55 -2.32 3.50 1.96
CA GLU A 55 -1.14 2.77 2.42
C GLU A 55 -1.18 2.49 3.93
N LEU A 56 -1.54 3.50 4.73
CA LEU A 56 -1.69 3.33 6.18
C LEU A 56 -2.76 2.30 6.53
N GLU A 57 -3.89 2.30 5.82
CA GLU A 57 -4.95 1.31 6.04
C GLU A 57 -4.50 -0.11 5.68
N TYR A 58 -3.81 -0.26 4.55
CA TYR A 58 -3.21 -1.53 4.14
C TYR A 58 -2.21 -2.05 5.20
N LEU A 59 -1.25 -1.21 5.61
CA LEU A 59 -0.26 -1.57 6.63
C LEU A 59 -0.90 -1.92 7.97
N ARG A 60 -1.97 -1.22 8.36
CA ARG A 60 -2.71 -1.51 9.59
C ARG A 60 -3.37 -2.89 9.55
N ASN A 61 -3.98 -3.24 8.41
CA ASN A 61 -4.60 -4.55 8.22
C ASN A 61 -3.54 -5.68 8.22
N GLU A 62 -2.39 -5.45 7.59
CA GLU A 62 -1.28 -6.42 7.59
C GLU A 62 -0.73 -6.67 9.00
N ILE A 63 -0.60 -5.61 9.82
CA ILE A 63 -0.18 -5.75 11.22
C ILE A 63 -1.18 -6.59 12.03
N ILE A 64 -2.49 -6.41 11.81
CA ILE A 64 -3.52 -7.20 12.52
C ILE A 64 -3.37 -8.68 12.16
N LYS A 65 -3.28 -8.97 10.86
CA LYS A 65 -3.10 -10.35 10.36
C LYS A 65 -1.83 -11.00 10.92
N LEU A 66 -0.70 -10.30 10.88
CA LEU A 66 0.56 -10.81 11.43
C LEU A 66 0.49 -11.06 12.94
N LYS A 67 -0.25 -10.25 13.70
CA LYS A 67 -0.47 -10.48 15.13
C LYS A 67 -1.29 -11.74 15.39
N GLU A 68 -2.34 -11.97 14.60
CA GLU A 68 -3.16 -13.18 14.69
C GLU A 68 -2.35 -14.43 14.35
N GLU A 69 -1.58 -14.39 13.26
CA GLU A 69 -0.68 -15.49 12.87
C GLU A 69 0.36 -15.79 13.96
N ASN A 70 0.97 -14.75 14.55
CA ASN A 70 1.93 -14.90 15.63
C ASN A 70 1.30 -15.53 16.88
N PHE A 71 0.07 -15.15 17.22
CA PHE A 71 -0.68 -15.72 18.33
C PHE A 71 -0.93 -17.22 18.12
N VAL A 72 -1.41 -17.62 16.94
CA VAL A 72 -1.63 -19.03 16.60
C VAL A 72 -0.33 -19.83 16.62
N LEU A 73 0.76 -19.27 16.09
CA LEU A 73 2.07 -19.93 16.11
C LEU A 73 2.58 -20.15 17.54
N LYS A 74 2.38 -19.18 18.45
CA LYS A 74 2.72 -19.34 19.87
C LYS A 74 1.94 -20.46 20.52
N GLN A 75 0.62 -20.52 20.30
CA GLN A 75 -0.21 -21.62 20.83
C GLN A 75 0.26 -22.99 20.34
N LYS A 76 0.55 -23.12 19.04
CA LYS A 76 1.08 -24.37 18.47
C LYS A 76 2.44 -24.74 19.07
N LEU A 77 3.31 -23.75 19.28
CA LEU A 77 4.61 -23.99 19.90
C LEU A 77 4.46 -24.49 21.33
N ASP A 78 3.53 -23.92 22.11
CA ASP A 78 3.31 -24.35 23.48
C ASP A 78 2.68 -25.75 23.54
N GLN A 79 1.76 -26.09 22.63
CA GLN A 79 1.24 -27.46 22.49
C GLN A 79 2.36 -28.48 22.18
N ILE A 80 3.31 -28.13 21.30
CA ILE A 80 4.45 -28.98 20.99
C ILE A 80 5.33 -29.17 22.22
N LYS A 81 5.61 -28.10 22.97
CA LYS A 81 6.40 -28.19 24.22
C LYS A 81 5.73 -29.10 25.24
N ASP A 82 4.41 -28.96 25.43
CA ASP A 82 3.66 -29.80 26.37
C ASP A 82 3.67 -31.27 25.93
N THR A 83 3.51 -31.52 24.64
CA THR A 83 3.60 -32.88 24.08
C THR A 83 4.98 -33.49 24.34
N LEU A 84 6.06 -32.75 24.05
CA LEU A 84 7.43 -33.19 24.31
C LEU A 84 7.66 -33.46 25.80
N LYS A 85 7.23 -32.56 26.68
CA LYS A 85 7.34 -32.73 28.13
C LYS A 85 6.65 -34.02 28.59
N ASN A 86 5.45 -34.30 28.07
CA ASN A 86 4.72 -35.52 28.40
C ASN A 86 5.41 -36.78 27.87
N ILE A 87 6.07 -36.74 26.71
CA ILE A 87 6.85 -37.88 26.21
C ILE A 87 8.02 -38.19 27.15
N PHE A 88 8.76 -37.16 27.60
CA PHE A 88 9.92 -37.35 28.46
C PHE A 88 9.60 -37.67 29.92
N LEU A 89 8.44 -37.26 30.44
CA LEU A 89 8.00 -37.58 31.80
C LEU A 89 7.30 -38.93 31.94
N ASN A 90 6.85 -39.52 30.82
CA ASN A 90 6.25 -40.86 30.78
C ASN A 90 7.25 -41.96 30.39
N LEU A 91 8.55 -41.63 30.32
CA LEU A 91 9.70 -42.53 30.18
C LEU A 91 10.41 -42.67 31.53
#